data_AF-A0A925DU23-F1
#
_entry.id   AF-A0A925DU23-F1
#
_cell.length_a   1.000
_cell.length_b   1.000
_cell.length_c   1.000
_cell.angle_alpha   90.00
_cell.angle_beta   90.00
_cell.angle_gamma   90.00
#
_symmetry.space_group_name_H-M   'P 1'
#
loop_
_entity.id
_entity.type
_entity.pdbx_description
1 polymer ?
#
loop_
_entity_poly.entity_id
_entity_poly.type
_entity_poly.pdbx_seq_one_letter_code
_entity_poly.pdbx_strand_id
1 'polypeptide(L)' 'MNFKKSWFSYLLILTFLVGCNSQAQKTNLPVNEFEKKITTGKFQLLDVRTADEFENGHLKNSLQADWNNEEQF' A
#
# COMPACT_ATOMS: atom_id res chain seq x y z
N MET A 1 -2.60 29.23 -33.86
CA MET A 1 -2.04 27.96 -33.32
C MET A 1 -2.27 27.74 -31.82
N ASN A 2 -3.11 28.52 -31.12
CA ASN A 2 -3.26 28.46 -29.65
C ASN A 2 -4.52 27.70 -29.17
N PHE A 3 -5.51 27.47 -30.05
CA PHE A 3 -6.77 26.82 -29.66
C PHE A 3 -6.61 25.31 -29.39
N LYS A 4 -5.79 24.61 -30.19
CA LYS A 4 -5.46 23.19 -29.99
C LYS A 4 -4.58 22.95 -28.76
N LYS A 5 -3.68 23.89 -28.42
CA LYS A 5 -2.85 23.83 -27.19
C LYS A 5 -3.70 23.99 -25.94
N SER A 6 -4.67 24.92 -25.96
CA SER A 6 -5.59 25.14 -24.83
C SER A 6 -6.47 23.92 -24.57
N TRP A 7 -7.04 23.31 -25.62
CA TRP A 7 -7.80 22.05 -25.49
C TRP A 7 -6.94 20.94 -24.90
N PHE A 8 -5.72 20.75 -25.38
CA PHE A 8 -4.84 19.71 -24.86
C PHE A 8 -4.55 19.90 -23.36
N SER A 9 -4.38 21.15 -22.90
CA SER A 9 -4.23 21.46 -21.48
C SER A 9 -5.50 21.15 -20.66
N TYR A 10 -6.70 21.45 -21.17
CA TYR A 10 -7.95 21.09 -20.48
C TYR A 10 -8.17 19.58 -20.40
N LEU A 11 -7.80 18.83 -21.44
CA LEU A 11 -7.86 17.37 -21.44
C LEU A 11 -6.94 16.76 -20.37
N LEU A 12 -5.74 17.33 -20.20
CA LEU A 12 -4.76 16.89 -19.21
C LEU A 12 -5.19 17.16 -17.76
N ILE A 13 -5.93 18.25 -17.53
CA ILE A 13 -6.46 18.60 -16.21
C ILE A 13 -7.64 17.68 -15.84
N LEU A 14 -8.47 17.29 -16.82
CA LEU A 14 -9.62 16.43 -16.59
C LEU A 14 -9.23 14.99 -16.19
N THR A 15 -8.11 14.45 -16.69
CA THR A 15 -7.64 13.10 -16.35
C THR A 15 -7.06 13.00 -14.94
N PHE A 16 -6.64 14.13 -14.34
CA PHE A 16 -6.13 14.17 -12.97
C PHE A 16 -7.21 13.98 -11.90
N LEU A 17 -8.49 14.21 -12.25
CA LEU A 17 -9.61 14.16 -11.31
C LEU A 17 -10.20 12.75 -11.11
N VAL A 18 -9.76 11.74 -11.87
CA VAL A 18 -10.33 10.37 -11.85
C VAL A 18 -9.49 9.39 -10.99
N GLY A 19 -8.52 9.88 -10.22
CA GLY A 19 -7.55 9.05 -9.51
C GLY A 19 -7.99 8.41 -8.19
N CYS A 20 -9.21 8.67 -7.69
CA CYS A 20 -9.59 8.24 -6.34
C CYS A 20 -10.29 6.86 -6.36
N ASN A 21 -9.51 5.78 -6.28
CA ASN A 21 -10.01 4.43 -5.99
C ASN A 21 -9.85 4.16 -4.49
N SER A 22 -10.82 4.56 -3.66
CA SER A 22 -10.87 4.19 -2.24
C SER A 22 -11.46 2.79 -2.08
N GLN A 23 -10.72 1.78 -2.54
CA GLN A 23 -11.04 0.40 -2.19
C GLN A 23 -10.80 0.24 -0.68
N ALA A 24 -11.87 0.16 0.12
CA ALA A 24 -11.77 -0.11 1.54
C ALA A 24 -10.90 -1.36 1.75
N GLN A 25 -9.78 -1.21 2.45
CA GLN A 25 -8.92 -2.33 2.78
C GLN A 25 -9.75 -3.30 3.63
N LYS A 26 -9.89 -4.56 3.19
CA LYS A 26 -10.42 -5.62 4.05
C LYS A 26 -9.51 -5.66 5.28
N THR A 27 -10.05 -5.27 6.44
CA THR A 27 -9.26 -5.04 7.64
C THR A 27 -8.73 -6.34 8.24
N ASN A 28 -9.47 -7.45 8.10
CA ASN A 28 -9.08 -8.75 8.61
C ASN A 28 -9.13 -9.81 7.50
N LEU A 29 -8.06 -10.61 7.38
CA LEU A 29 -7.95 -11.69 6.42
C LEU A 29 -7.87 -13.04 7.17
N PRO A 30 -8.69 -14.04 6.82
CA PRO A 30 -8.55 -15.38 7.39
C PRO A 30 -7.16 -15.97 7.12
N VAL A 31 -6.66 -16.80 8.04
CA VAL A 31 -5.30 -17.38 7.96
C VAL A 31 -5.02 -18.04 6.61
N ASN A 32 -5.92 -18.91 6.14
CA ASN A 32 -5.76 -19.61 4.86
C ASN A 32 -5.72 -18.66 3.65
N GLU A 33 -6.43 -17.54 3.72
CA GLU A 33 -6.41 -16.53 2.66
C GLU A 33 -5.13 -15.69 2.74
N PHE A 34 -4.64 -15.41 3.95
CA PHE A 34 -3.37 -14.72 4.16
C PHE A 34 -2.20 -15.54 3.61
N GLU A 35 -2.10 -16.82 3.98
CA GLU A 35 -1.06 -17.74 3.49
C GLU A 35 -1.03 -17.81 1.95
N LYS A 36 -2.20 -17.93 1.32
CA LYS A 36 -2.30 -17.92 -0.15
C LYS A 36 -1.82 -16.60 -0.75
N LYS A 37 -2.16 -15.47 -0.15
CA LYS A 37 -1.78 -14.15 -0.68
C LYS A 37 -0.30 -13.86 -0.52
N ILE A 38 0.31 -14.24 0.60
CA ILE A 38 1.74 -14.03 0.83
C ILE A 38 2.62 -14.94 -0.05
N THR A 39 2.04 -15.95 -0.68
CA THR A 39 2.75 -16.87 -1.60
C THR A 39 2.57 -16.54 -3.07
N THR A 40 1.54 -15.75 -3.45
CA THR A 40 1.12 -15.59 -4.86
C THR A 40 1.08 -14.15 -5.38
N GLY A 41 1.46 -13.16 -4.57
CA GLY A 41 1.21 -11.75 -4.89
C GLY A 41 2.43 -10.81 -4.96
N LYS A 42 2.19 -9.63 -5.53
CA LYS A 42 2.96 -8.40 -5.23
C LYS A 42 2.31 -7.74 -4.02
N PHE A 43 2.89 -7.91 -2.84
CA PHE A 43 2.41 -7.32 -1.59
C PHE A 43 3.59 -6.79 -0.80
N GLN A 44 3.31 -5.84 0.09
CA GLN A 44 4.21 -5.48 1.18
C GLN A 44 3.67 -6.16 2.45
N LEU A 45 4.49 -6.98 3.08
CA LEU A 45 4.20 -7.53 4.39
C LEU A 45 4.88 -6.66 5.43
N LEU A 46 4.10 -6.14 6.37
CA LEU A 46 4.58 -5.29 7.45
C LEU A 46 4.30 -5.98 8.79
N ASP A 47 5.34 -6.16 9.59
CA ASP A 47 5.25 -6.63 10.96
C ASP A 47 5.32 -5.41 11.89
N VAL A 48 4.22 -5.15 12.58
CA VAL A 48 4.05 -3.92 13.36
C VAL A 48 4.46 -4.06 14.84
N ARG A 49 5.03 -5.22 15.18
CA ARG A 49 5.55 -5.51 16.52
C ARG A 49 6.83 -4.73 16.81
N THR A 50 7.29 -4.83 18.06
CA THR A 50 8.58 -4.25 18.46
C THR A 50 9.74 -4.92 17.72
N ALA A 51 10.87 -4.22 17.61
CA ALA A 51 12.07 -4.76 16.98
C ALA A 51 12.55 -6.06 17.66
N ASP A 52 12.52 -6.12 19.00
CA ASP A 52 12.93 -7.30 19.75
C ASP A 52 12.06 -8.53 19.41
N GLU A 53 10.75 -8.36 19.26
CA GLU A 53 9.84 -9.45 18.87
C GLU A 53 10.05 -9.91 17.42
N PHE A 54 10.42 -8.99 16.53
CA PHE A 54 10.75 -9.28 15.14
C PHE A 54 12.05 -10.09 15.05
N GLU A 55 13.10 -9.68 15.75
CA GLU A 55 14.40 -10.36 15.77
C GLU A 55 14.31 -11.78 16.37
N ASN A 56 13.42 -11.98 17.35
CA ASN A 56 13.17 -13.30 17.93
C ASN A 56 12.37 -14.25 17.01
N GLY A 57 11.84 -13.75 15.89
CA GLY A 57 11.17 -14.55 14.87
C GLY A 57 10.09 -13.77 14.12
N HIS A 58 10.12 -13.83 12.80
CA HIS A 58 9.18 -13.15 11.91
C HIS A 58 8.94 -13.94 10.63
N LEU A 59 7.89 -13.55 9.88
CA LEU A 59 7.58 -14.15 8.58
C LEU A 59 8.61 -13.73 7.54
N LYS A 60 9.07 -14.67 6.71
CA LYS A 60 10.07 -14.38 5.68
C LYS A 60 9.61 -13.22 4.78
N ASN A 61 10.52 -12.28 4.52
CA ASN A 61 10.33 -11.08 3.69
C ASN A 61 9.36 -10.03 4.25
N SER A 62 8.99 -10.09 5.54
CA SER A 62 8.33 -8.95 6.19
C SER A 62 9.31 -7.81 6.43
N LEU A 63 8.83 -6.57 6.36
CA LEU A 63 9.50 -5.39 6.90
C LEU A 63 8.95 -5.11 8.30
N GLN A 64 9.79 -4.61 9.20
CA GLN A 64 9.38 -4.23 10.56
C GLN A 64 9.08 -2.73 10.61
N ALA A 65 7.98 -2.35 11.27
CA ALA A 65 7.67 -0.96 11.62
C ALA A 65 6.90 -0.91 12.94
N ASP A 66 7.56 -0.50 14.02
CA ASP A 66 7.02 -0.55 15.38
C ASP A 66 5.88 0.45 15.54
N TRP A 67 4.66 -0.04 15.72
CA TRP A 67 3.49 0.81 15.88
C TRP A 67 3.60 1.77 17.08
N ASN A 68 4.43 1.45 18.08
CA ASN A 68 4.66 2.32 19.23
C ASN A 68 5.69 3.44 18.95
N ASN A 69 6.34 3.42 17.78
CA ASN A 69 7.29 4.45 17.35
C ASN A 69 6.67 5.28 16.22
N GLU A 70 6.15 6.46 16.58
CA GLU A 70 5.50 7.39 15.65
C GLU A 70 6.41 7.87 14.53
N GLU A 71 7.73 7.84 14.68
CA GLU A 71 8.67 8.24 13.60
C GLU A 71 8.68 7.26 12.42
N GLN A 72 8.08 6.07 12.59
CA GLN A 72 8.04 5.01 11.59
C GLN A 72 6.77 5.05 10.70
N PHE A 73 5.84 5.98 10.95
CA PHE A 73 4.54 6.08 10.26
C PHE A 73 4.15 7.52 9.92
#